data_AF-R1EET0-F1
#
_entry.id   AF-R1EET0-F1
#
_cell.length_a   1.000
_cell.length_b   1.000
_cell.length_c   1.000
_cell.angle_alpha   90.00
_cell.angle_beta   90.00
_cell.angle_gamma   90.00
#
_symmetry.space_group_name_H-M   'P 1'
#
loop_
_entity.id
_entity.type
_entity.pdbx_description
1 polymer ?
#
loop_
_entity_poly.entity_id
_entity_poly.type
_entity_poly.pdbx_seq_one_letter_code
_entity_poly.pdbx_strand_id
1 'polypeptide(L)'
;FRLTFESYDQDSDFGYAEACTNEFGHNYRTADWDDLLSIPAAHMSAMLDGIGLFAPDGALLTRHGSPTDARWAHAGEMANQGWRRWITTRHDGRPPANWNVADQHGGLTLGSLNGLLMSVMCTNQPPPPSPPPAPSPPPPPALSPEITGRAMAGFAIGACALSVAIAANTLKRLLFLRLIRR
;
A
#
# COMPACT_ATOMS: atom_id res chain seq x y z
N PHE A 1 -1.05 0.07 15.35
CA PHE A 1 -2.11 -0.50 14.49
C PHE A 1 -3.39 0.29 14.67
N ARG A 2 -4.30 0.21 13.71
CA ARG A 2 -5.67 0.77 13.74
C ARG A 2 -6.60 -0.16 12.98
N LEU A 3 -7.89 -0.14 13.29
CA LEU A 3 -8.93 -0.84 12.54
C LEU A 3 -9.77 0.17 11.79
N THR A 4 -10.10 -0.12 10.53
CA THR A 4 -11.06 0.69 9.78
C THR A 4 -12.44 0.67 10.44
N PHE A 5 -13.18 1.76 10.33
CA PHE A 5 -14.55 1.82 10.83
C PHE A 5 -15.51 0.93 10.00
N GLU A 6 -15.33 0.91 8.68
CA GLU A 6 -16.12 0.05 7.80
C GLU A 6 -15.63 -1.41 7.86
N SER A 7 -16.58 -2.32 7.68
CA SER A 7 -16.33 -3.75 7.48
C SER A 7 -16.40 -4.08 6.00
N TYR A 8 -15.47 -4.92 5.55
CA TYR A 8 -15.34 -5.33 4.16
C TYR A 8 -15.61 -6.82 4.02
N ASP A 9 -16.24 -7.18 2.90
CA ASP A 9 -16.45 -8.56 2.54
C ASP A 9 -15.09 -9.20 2.22
N GLN A 10 -14.77 -10.27 2.94
CA GLN A 10 -13.58 -11.06 2.71
C GLN A 10 -13.47 -11.52 1.25
N ASP A 11 -14.57 -11.81 0.57
CA ASP A 11 -14.54 -12.40 -0.77
C ASP A 11 -14.51 -11.34 -1.90
N SER A 12 -14.51 -10.05 -1.55
CA SER A 12 -14.49 -8.95 -2.53
C SER A 12 -13.09 -8.60 -3.05
N ASP A 13 -13.00 -8.14 -4.30
CA ASP A 13 -11.78 -7.56 -4.90
C ASP A 13 -11.38 -6.20 -4.27
N PHE A 14 -11.82 -5.94 -3.04
CA PHE A 14 -11.67 -4.66 -2.38
C PHE A 14 -10.20 -4.38 -2.01
N GLY A 15 -9.80 -3.13 -2.24
CA GLY A 15 -8.45 -2.63 -2.00
C GLY A 15 -8.20 -2.28 -0.53
N TYR A 16 -7.57 -3.18 0.22
CA TYR A 16 -7.26 -2.97 1.65
C TYR A 16 -6.35 -1.76 1.87
N ALA A 17 -5.40 -1.55 0.96
CA ALA A 17 -4.48 -0.42 1.03
C ALA A 17 -5.22 0.91 0.87
N GLU A 18 -6.22 0.95 -0.01
CA GLU A 18 -7.09 2.09 -0.26
C GLU A 18 -7.95 2.39 0.97
N ALA A 19 -8.53 1.40 1.65
CA ALA A 19 -9.26 1.64 2.90
C ALA A 19 -8.36 2.29 3.96
N CYS A 20 -7.19 1.73 4.22
CA CYS A 20 -6.24 2.31 5.18
C CYS A 20 -5.81 3.73 4.79
N THR A 21 -5.53 3.95 3.51
CA THR A 21 -5.10 5.27 2.99
C THR A 21 -6.21 6.30 3.09
N ASN A 22 -7.44 5.93 2.75
CA ASN A 22 -8.59 6.84 2.75
C ASN A 22 -8.99 7.23 4.18
N GLU A 23 -8.91 6.31 5.14
CA GLU A 23 -9.34 6.57 6.51
C GLU A 23 -8.24 7.20 7.38
N PHE A 24 -6.99 6.75 7.25
CA PHE A 24 -5.89 7.16 8.13
C PHE A 24 -4.81 8.01 7.43
N GLY A 25 -4.90 8.19 6.11
CA GLY A 25 -3.99 8.99 5.30
C GLY A 25 -2.88 8.18 4.62
N HIS A 26 -2.13 8.83 3.73
CA HIS A 26 -1.12 8.21 2.84
C HIS A 26 0.05 7.52 3.53
N ASN A 27 0.27 7.77 4.82
CA ASN A 27 1.30 7.08 5.58
C ASN A 27 0.81 5.73 6.13
N TYR A 28 -0.44 5.35 5.91
CA TYR A 28 -0.96 4.06 6.37
C TYR A 28 -1.05 3.06 5.22
N ARG A 29 -0.78 1.80 5.56
CA ARG A 29 -0.98 0.64 4.70
C ARG A 29 -1.72 -0.44 5.46
N THR A 30 -2.22 -1.43 4.72
CA THR A 30 -2.68 -2.69 5.31
C THR A 30 -1.55 -3.28 6.16
N ALA A 31 -1.89 -3.71 7.36
CA ALA A 31 -0.99 -4.47 8.21
C ALA A 31 -0.70 -5.84 7.56
N ASP A 32 0.53 -6.31 7.73
CA ASP A 32 0.93 -7.67 7.41
C ASP A 32 1.06 -8.48 8.69
N TRP A 33 0.86 -9.79 8.60
CA TRP A 33 1.11 -10.71 9.69
C TRP A 33 2.54 -10.57 10.22
N ASP A 34 3.51 -10.34 9.33
CA ASP A 34 4.90 -10.12 9.72
C ASP A 34 5.08 -8.86 10.59
N ASP A 35 4.21 -7.85 10.45
CA ASP A 35 4.22 -6.68 11.35
C ASP A 35 3.76 -7.06 12.76
N LEU A 36 2.79 -7.96 12.88
CA LEU A 36 2.31 -8.44 14.18
C LEU A 36 3.36 -9.31 14.85
N LEU A 37 4.08 -10.14 14.08
CA LEU A 37 5.21 -10.93 14.58
C LEU A 37 6.34 -10.06 15.15
N SER A 38 6.49 -8.82 14.69
CA SER A 38 7.49 -7.88 15.22
C SER A 38 7.17 -7.38 16.64
N ILE A 39 5.92 -7.48 17.09
CA ILE A 39 5.53 -7.13 18.46
C ILE A 39 5.78 -8.32 19.38
N PRO A 40 6.49 -8.18 20.51
CA PRO A 40 6.63 -9.27 21.47
C PRO A 40 5.27 -9.78 21.97
N ALA A 41 5.09 -11.09 22.07
CA ALA A 41 3.81 -11.71 22.46
C ALA A 41 3.25 -11.15 23.79
N ALA A 42 4.12 -10.83 24.75
CA ALA A 42 3.73 -10.26 26.04
C ALA A 42 3.08 -8.87 25.94
N HIS A 43 3.30 -8.14 24.83
CA HIS A 43 2.76 -6.80 24.60
C HIS A 43 1.51 -6.82 23.70
N MET A 44 1.19 -7.97 23.10
CA MET A 44 0.14 -8.10 22.11
C MET A 44 -1.24 -7.76 22.70
N SER A 45 -1.60 -8.32 23.87
CA SER A 45 -2.91 -8.08 24.49
C SER A 45 -3.18 -6.58 24.68
N ALA A 46 -2.22 -5.83 25.25
CA ALA A 46 -2.38 -4.41 25.49
C ALA A 46 -2.52 -3.61 24.18
N MET A 47 -1.80 -4.02 23.12
CA MET A 47 -1.93 -3.40 21.79
C MET A 47 -3.32 -3.65 21.20
N LEU A 48 -3.82 -4.89 21.28
CA LEU A 48 -5.15 -5.28 20.78
C LEU A 48 -6.27 -4.55 21.51
N ASP A 49 -6.20 -4.49 22.84
CA ASP A 49 -7.14 -3.72 23.67
C ASP A 49 -7.14 -2.23 23.26
N GLY A 50 -5.96 -1.66 23.00
CA GLY A 50 -5.80 -0.27 22.58
C GLY A 50 -6.37 0.06 21.19
N ILE A 51 -6.47 -0.92 20.29
CA ILE A 51 -7.11 -0.75 18.97
C ILE A 51 -8.56 -1.21 18.94
N GLY A 52 -9.09 -1.71 20.06
CA GLY A 52 -10.46 -2.19 20.18
C GLY A 52 -10.71 -3.57 19.54
N LEU A 53 -9.67 -4.40 19.39
CA LEU A 53 -9.82 -5.79 18.92
C LEU A 53 -9.97 -6.73 20.13
N PHE A 54 -11.20 -6.98 20.55
CA PHE A 54 -11.52 -7.86 21.68
C PHE A 54 -11.76 -9.28 21.20
N ALA A 55 -11.70 -10.29 22.08
CA ALA A 55 -12.03 -11.66 21.68
C ALA A 55 -13.57 -11.85 21.65
N PRO A 56 -14.15 -12.53 20.65
CA PRO A 56 -13.54 -13.19 19.50
C PRO A 56 -13.62 -12.38 18.19
N ASP A 57 -13.13 -11.15 18.18
CA ASP A 57 -13.10 -10.30 17.00
C ASP A 57 -11.86 -10.57 16.14
N GLY A 58 -11.98 -10.21 14.87
CA GLY A 58 -10.92 -10.34 13.89
C GLY A 58 -10.85 -9.17 12.93
N ALA A 59 -9.79 -9.17 12.13
CA ALA A 59 -9.53 -8.16 11.12
C ALA A 59 -8.85 -8.77 9.89
N LEU A 60 -9.09 -8.15 8.75
CA LEU A 60 -8.43 -8.46 7.49
C LEU A 60 -7.01 -7.89 7.50
N LEU A 61 -6.06 -8.67 6.99
CA LEU A 61 -4.65 -8.29 6.86
C LEU A 61 -3.99 -9.01 5.68
N THR A 62 -2.71 -8.73 5.44
CA THR A 62 -1.89 -9.50 4.50
C THR A 62 -0.99 -10.49 5.22
N ARG A 63 -0.46 -11.47 4.48
CA ARG A 63 0.66 -12.32 4.91
C ARG A 63 1.71 -12.31 3.80
N HIS A 64 2.93 -11.93 4.12
CA HIS A 64 4.03 -11.81 3.16
C HIS A 64 3.67 -10.92 1.95
N GLY A 65 2.94 -9.84 2.21
CA GLY A 65 2.44 -8.90 1.20
C GLY A 65 1.28 -9.41 0.35
N SER A 66 0.87 -10.67 0.50
CA SER A 66 -0.31 -11.22 -0.17
C SER A 66 -1.53 -11.10 0.75
N PRO A 67 -2.63 -10.51 0.29
CA PRO A 67 -3.87 -10.52 1.04
C PRO A 67 -4.63 -11.87 0.93
N THR A 68 -4.23 -12.73 -0.01
CA THR A 68 -4.85 -14.05 -0.24
C THR A 68 -4.03 -15.18 0.39
N ASP A 69 -4.72 -16.11 1.04
CA ASP A 69 -4.20 -17.43 1.39
C ASP A 69 -4.13 -18.36 0.16
N ALA A 70 -2.93 -18.42 -0.44
CA ALA A 70 -2.64 -19.25 -1.60
C ALA A 70 -2.79 -20.77 -1.32
N ARG A 71 -2.86 -21.21 -0.06
CA ARG A 71 -3.12 -22.62 0.28
C ARG A 71 -4.42 -23.12 -0.34
N TRP A 72 -5.39 -22.21 -0.52
CA TRP A 72 -6.71 -22.52 -1.06
C TRP A 72 -6.82 -22.29 -2.57
N ALA A 73 -5.79 -21.74 -3.22
CA ALA A 73 -5.77 -21.51 -4.67
C ALA A 73 -5.71 -22.81 -5.49
N HIS A 74 -5.30 -23.93 -4.89
CA HIS A 74 -5.13 -25.22 -5.58
C HIS A 74 -6.25 -26.24 -5.31
N ALA A 75 -7.29 -25.87 -4.54
CA ALA A 75 -8.37 -26.78 -4.16
C ALA A 75 -9.47 -26.89 -5.24
N GLY A 76 -9.12 -27.34 -6.45
CA GLY A 76 -10.06 -27.78 -7.49
C GLY A 76 -11.29 -26.86 -7.71
N GLU A 77 -12.50 -27.42 -7.72
CA GLU A 77 -13.82 -26.74 -7.86
C GLU A 77 -14.04 -25.48 -6.99
N MET A 78 -13.17 -25.18 -6.02
CA MET A 78 -13.19 -23.92 -5.25
C MET A 78 -12.59 -22.71 -5.98
N ALA A 79 -12.01 -22.88 -7.18
CA ALA A 79 -11.57 -21.75 -8.02
C ALA A 79 -12.71 -20.78 -8.40
N ASN A 80 -13.98 -21.21 -8.27
CA ASN A 80 -15.17 -20.37 -8.44
C ASN A 80 -15.69 -19.73 -7.12
N GLN A 81 -15.07 -19.99 -5.97
CA GLN A 81 -15.51 -19.50 -4.64
C GLN A 81 -14.72 -18.29 -4.12
N GLY A 82 -14.03 -17.56 -5.01
CA GLY A 82 -13.32 -16.35 -4.63
C GLY A 82 -11.99 -16.59 -3.92
N TRP A 83 -11.17 -15.56 -3.89
CA TRP A 83 -9.83 -15.58 -3.30
C TRP A 83 -9.97 -15.52 -1.77
N ARG A 84 -9.74 -16.63 -1.06
CA ARG A 84 -9.73 -16.65 0.41
C ARG A 84 -8.70 -15.69 0.99
N ARG A 85 -9.13 -14.73 1.81
CA ARG A 85 -8.25 -13.70 2.37
C ARG A 85 -7.76 -14.06 3.75
N TRP A 86 -6.62 -13.47 4.13
CA TRP A 86 -6.09 -13.64 5.47
C TRP A 86 -6.90 -12.86 6.49
N ILE A 87 -7.18 -13.55 7.60
CA ILE A 87 -7.88 -13.02 8.76
C ILE A 87 -7.00 -13.29 9.97
N THR A 88 -6.85 -12.28 10.83
CA THR A 88 -6.37 -12.49 12.19
C THR A 88 -7.56 -12.40 13.13
N THR A 89 -7.66 -13.33 14.07
CA THR A 89 -8.71 -13.34 15.09
C THR A 89 -8.07 -13.48 16.45
N ARG A 90 -8.54 -12.70 17.42
CA ARG A 90 -8.14 -12.85 18.81
C ARG A 90 -8.90 -14.02 19.44
N HIS A 91 -8.18 -15.11 19.68
CA HIS A 91 -8.72 -16.29 20.33
C HIS A 91 -8.17 -16.50 21.75
N ASP A 92 -7.17 -15.71 22.16
CA ASP A 92 -6.49 -15.81 23.46
C ASP A 92 -6.08 -17.26 23.80
N GLY A 93 -5.59 -17.97 22.78
CA GLY A 93 -5.12 -19.37 22.88
C GLY A 93 -6.20 -20.44 22.75
N ARG A 94 -7.45 -20.09 22.44
CA ARG A 94 -8.58 -21.03 22.31
C ARG A 94 -9.32 -20.91 20.97
N PRO A 95 -8.64 -21.14 19.82
CA PRO A 95 -9.33 -21.14 18.53
C PRO A 95 -10.40 -22.25 18.50
N PRO A 96 -11.57 -22.01 17.89
CA PRO A 96 -12.59 -23.03 17.77
C PRO A 96 -12.14 -24.15 16.82
N ALA A 97 -12.65 -25.37 17.00
CA ALA A 97 -12.15 -26.56 16.29
C ALA A 97 -12.30 -26.50 14.76
N ASN A 98 -13.25 -25.71 14.25
CA ASN A 98 -13.48 -25.48 12.82
C ASN A 98 -12.61 -24.34 12.24
N TRP A 99 -11.75 -23.71 13.06
CA TRP A 99 -10.87 -22.64 12.60
C TRP A 99 -9.59 -23.21 12.00
N ASN A 100 -9.35 -22.88 10.74
CA ASN A 100 -8.13 -23.26 10.02
C ASN A 100 -6.96 -22.38 10.46
N VAL A 101 -6.32 -22.72 11.57
CA VAL A 101 -5.12 -22.04 12.04
C VAL A 101 -3.98 -22.23 11.04
N ALA A 102 -3.52 -21.15 10.45
CA ALA A 102 -2.33 -21.10 9.62
C ALA A 102 -1.08 -20.64 10.40
N ASP A 103 -1.27 -19.84 11.46
CA ASP A 103 -0.22 -19.38 12.37
C ASP A 103 -0.83 -18.86 13.69
N GLN A 104 -0.02 -18.65 14.73
CA GLN A 104 -0.44 -18.06 16.01
C GLN A 104 0.63 -17.17 16.62
N HIS A 105 0.22 -16.07 17.25
CA HIS A 105 1.12 -15.17 17.96
C HIS A 105 0.38 -14.32 18.99
N GLY A 106 0.86 -14.27 20.23
CA GLY A 106 0.36 -13.36 21.26
C GLY A 106 -1.17 -13.40 21.51
N GLY A 107 -1.80 -14.57 21.36
CA GLY A 107 -3.27 -14.72 21.51
C GLY A 107 -4.07 -14.53 20.22
N LEU A 108 -3.43 -14.04 19.15
CA LEU A 108 -3.98 -14.04 17.80
C LEU A 108 -3.76 -15.37 17.11
N THR A 109 -4.67 -15.72 16.23
CA THR A 109 -4.47 -16.75 15.22
C THR A 109 -4.65 -16.16 13.84
N LEU A 110 -3.80 -16.56 12.90
CA LEU A 110 -3.96 -16.29 11.48
C LEU A 110 -4.72 -17.44 10.84
N GLY A 111 -5.68 -17.14 9.98
CA GLY A 111 -6.46 -18.15 9.25
C GLY A 111 -7.24 -17.55 8.08
N SER A 112 -8.15 -18.34 7.53
CA SER A 112 -9.06 -17.90 6.48
C SER A 112 -10.39 -18.64 6.56
N LEU A 113 -11.50 -17.90 6.41
CA LEU A 113 -12.87 -18.41 6.46
C LEU A 113 -13.81 -17.51 5.62
N ASN A 114 -14.59 -18.11 4.71
CA ASN A 114 -15.47 -17.40 3.76
C ASN A 114 -16.62 -16.62 4.42
N GLY A 115 -17.11 -15.59 3.72
CA GLY A 115 -18.38 -14.91 4.03
C GLY A 115 -18.39 -14.07 5.31
N LEU A 116 -17.22 -13.61 5.76
CA LEU A 116 -17.11 -12.71 6.92
C LEU A 116 -16.98 -11.25 6.48
N LEU A 117 -17.67 -10.36 7.20
CA LEU A 117 -17.51 -8.92 7.13
C LEU A 117 -16.61 -8.46 8.28
N MET A 118 -15.44 -7.89 7.98
CA MET A 118 -14.49 -7.45 9.00
C MET A 118 -13.78 -6.15 8.62
N SER A 119 -13.37 -5.40 9.64
CA SER A 119 -12.48 -4.24 9.46
C SER A 119 -11.13 -4.68 8.89
N VAL A 120 -10.47 -3.77 8.17
CA VAL A 120 -9.07 -3.93 7.77
C VAL A 120 -8.17 -3.44 8.89
N MET A 121 -7.16 -4.23 9.23
CA MET A 121 -6.10 -3.80 10.12
C MET A 121 -5.07 -2.99 9.35
N CYS A 122 -4.81 -1.78 9.82
CA CYS A 122 -3.88 -0.84 9.23
C CYS A 122 -2.69 -0.57 10.16
N THR A 123 -1.55 -0.28 9.56
CA THR A 123 -0.35 0.14 10.28
C THR A 123 0.30 1.33 9.58
N ASN A 124 1.04 2.12 10.36
CA ASN A 124 1.79 3.26 9.83
C ASN A 124 3.02 2.72 9.09
N GLN A 125 3.22 3.16 7.86
CA GLN A 125 4.41 2.90 7.08
C GLN A 125 5.51 3.87 7.52
N PRO A 126 6.73 3.41 7.82
CA PRO A 126 7.83 4.33 8.04
C PRO A 126 8.03 5.17 6.76
N PRO A 127 8.28 6.49 6.87
CA PRO A 127 8.49 7.33 5.71
C PRO A 127 9.66 6.78 4.88
N PRO A 128 9.61 6.86 3.54
CA PRO A 128 10.74 6.45 2.72
C PRO A 128 11.99 7.23 3.16
N PRO A 129 13.18 6.60 3.17
CA PRO A 129 14.41 7.30 3.49
C PRO A 129 14.58 8.50 2.55
N SER A 130 15.01 9.64 3.10
CA SER A 130 15.29 10.82 2.29
C SER A 130 16.31 10.49 1.20
N PRO A 131 16.11 10.97 -0.05
CA PRO A 131 17.11 10.77 -1.09
C PRO A 131 18.47 11.33 -0.64
N PRO A 132 19.59 10.73 -1.08
CA PRO A 132 20.91 11.27 -0.79
C PRO A 132 21.01 12.74 -1.21
N PRO A 133 21.81 13.57 -0.52
CA PRO A 133 22.10 14.92 -0.98
C PRO A 133 22.59 14.88 -2.43
N ALA A 134 22.10 15.81 -3.27
CA ALA A 134 22.61 15.95 -4.62
C ALA A 134 24.13 16.21 -4.56
N PRO A 135 24.94 15.61 -5.46
CA PRO A 135 26.35 15.94 -5.55
C PRO A 135 26.51 17.45 -5.81
N SER A 136 27.51 18.06 -5.16
CA SER A 136 27.80 19.48 -5.35
C SER A 136 28.01 19.79 -6.84
N PRO A 137 27.47 20.90 -7.35
CA PRO A 137 27.73 21.31 -8.73
C PRO A 137 29.25 21.49 -8.95
N PRO A 138 29.76 21.16 -10.14
CA PRO A 138 31.16 21.39 -10.47
C PRO A 138 31.51 22.88 -10.30
N PRO A 139 32.73 23.21 -9.89
CA PRO A 139 33.17 24.60 -9.83
C PRO A 139 33.04 25.24 -11.21
N PRO A 140 32.64 26.53 -11.28
CA PRO A 140 32.55 27.23 -12.56
C PRO A 140 33.90 27.16 -13.30
N PRO A 141 33.90 27.06 -14.64
CA PRO A 141 35.12 27.12 -15.42
C PRO A 141 35.87 28.41 -15.07
N ALA A 142 37.18 28.30 -14.82
CA ALA A 142 38.03 29.46 -14.63
C ALA A 142 37.89 30.36 -15.87
N LEU A 143 37.50 31.62 -15.64
CA LEU A 143 37.49 32.65 -16.68
C LEU A 143 38.93 32.86 -17.14
N SER A 144 39.30 32.29 -18.29
CA SER A 144 40.53 32.67 -18.99
C SER A 144 40.48 34.15 -19.36
N PRO A 145 41.59 34.89 -19.21
CA PRO A 145 41.64 36.30 -19.59
C PRO A 145 41.41 36.47 -21.09
N GLU A 146 40.56 37.45 -21.43
CA GLU A 146 40.24 37.89 -22.78
C GLU A 146 41.51 38.18 -23.60
N ILE A 147 41.67 37.49 -24.72
CA ILE A 147 42.51 38.00 -25.81
C ILE A 147 41.62 38.80 -26.74
N THR A 148 41.76 40.11 -26.60
CA THR A 148 41.28 41.12 -27.53
C THR A 148 41.82 40.83 -28.93
N GLY A 149 40.93 40.65 -29.90
CA GLY A 149 41.29 40.48 -31.31
C GLY A 149 40.10 40.74 -32.23
N ARG A 150 39.99 41.97 -32.74
CA ARG A 150 39.05 42.39 -33.79
C ARG A 150 39.25 41.54 -35.06
N ALA A 151 38.17 41.05 -35.66
CA ALA A 151 38.01 41.01 -37.12
C ALA A 151 36.54 40.86 -37.52
N MET A 152 36.21 41.55 -38.61
CA MET A 152 34.88 41.82 -39.15
C MET A 152 34.37 40.71 -40.08
N ALA A 153 33.04 40.76 -40.29
CA ALA A 153 32.31 40.40 -41.51
C ALA A 153 31.98 38.91 -41.76
N GLY A 154 30.70 38.66 -42.09
CA GLY A 154 30.29 37.43 -42.76
C GLY A 154 28.82 37.06 -42.56
N PHE A 155 28.00 37.41 -43.55
CA PHE A 155 26.63 36.92 -43.80
C PHE A 155 26.47 35.40 -43.64
N ALA A 156 25.32 34.93 -43.11
CA ALA A 156 24.27 34.22 -43.87
C ALA A 156 23.43 33.23 -43.03
N ILE A 157 22.11 33.46 -43.02
CA ILE A 157 20.98 32.56 -43.30
C ILE A 157 20.91 31.18 -42.59
N GLY A 158 19.77 30.94 -41.93
CA GLY A 158 19.24 29.59 -41.64
C GLY A 158 18.49 29.56 -40.30
N ALA A 159 17.21 29.97 -40.26
CA ALA A 159 16.04 29.14 -40.50
C ALA A 159 15.75 28.07 -39.41
N CYS A 160 14.50 28.14 -38.95
CA CYS A 160 13.65 27.05 -38.48
C CYS A 160 13.74 26.53 -37.04
N ALA A 161 12.62 26.83 -36.35
CA ALA A 161 11.78 25.91 -35.59
C ALA A 161 12.04 25.78 -34.08
N LEU A 162 11.26 26.57 -33.33
CA LEU A 162 10.67 26.13 -32.07
C LEU A 162 10.00 24.77 -32.30
N SER A 163 10.43 23.75 -31.57
CA SER A 163 9.64 22.55 -31.35
C SER A 163 9.38 22.42 -29.86
N VAL A 164 8.18 22.84 -29.44
CA VAL A 164 7.55 22.42 -28.19
C VAL A 164 6.77 21.14 -28.51
N ALA A 165 7.18 20.03 -27.92
CA ALA A 165 6.44 18.77 -27.86
C ALA A 165 6.89 18.12 -26.53
N ILE A 166 6.08 17.51 -25.67
CA ILE A 166 4.94 16.58 -25.85
C ILE A 166 4.09 16.69 -24.55
N ALA A 167 2.79 17.03 -24.65
CA ALA A 167 1.62 16.14 -24.53
C ALA A 167 1.50 15.38 -23.18
N ALA A 168 0.56 15.79 -22.32
CA ALA A 168 -0.86 15.38 -22.30
C ALA A 168 -1.08 14.08 -21.50
N ASN A 169 -1.42 14.24 -20.22
CA ASN A 169 -2.07 13.18 -19.46
C ASN A 169 -3.13 13.77 -18.52
N THR A 170 -4.14 14.40 -19.13
CA THR A 170 -5.31 14.92 -18.41
C THR A 170 -6.59 14.51 -19.12
N LEU A 171 -6.76 13.21 -19.39
CA LEU A 171 -8.00 12.68 -19.97
C LEU A 171 -8.38 11.32 -19.36
N LYS A 172 -8.54 11.27 -18.04
CA LYS A 172 -9.30 10.18 -17.39
C LYS A 172 -10.32 10.65 -16.35
N ARG A 173 -10.38 11.96 -16.05
CA ARG A 173 -11.25 12.52 -15.00
C ARG A 173 -12.57 13.15 -15.50
N LEU A 174 -12.84 13.13 -16.80
CA LEU A 174 -14.05 13.76 -17.39
C LEU A 174 -15.05 12.77 -18.03
N LEU A 175 -14.77 11.47 -18.03
CA LEU A 175 -15.69 10.45 -18.55
C LEU A 175 -16.54 9.73 -17.48
N PHE A 176 -16.24 9.91 -16.19
CA PHE A 176 -17.03 9.30 -15.11
C PHE A 176 -18.18 10.19 -14.58
N LEU A 177 -18.24 11.47 -14.96
CA LEU A 177 -19.27 12.41 -14.47
C LEU A 177 -20.49 12.57 -15.40
N ARG A 178 -20.61 11.75 -16.45
CA ARG A 178 -21.80 11.76 -17.35
C ARG A 178 -22.62 10.48 -17.39
N LEU A 179 -22.35 9.51 -16.50
CA LEU A 179 -23.12 8.26 -16.42
C LEU A 179 -23.96 8.08 -15.14
N ILE A 180 -24.05 9.10 -14.27
CA ILE A 180 -24.92 9.07 -13.06
C ILE A 180 -26.08 10.07 -13.17
N ARG A 181 -26.54 10.37 -14.39
CA ARG A 181 -27.83 11.06 -14.61
C ARG A 181 -28.53 10.52 -15.84
N ARG A 182 -29.10 9.33 -15.72
CA ARG A 182 -30.38 8.95 -16.32
C ARG A 182 -31.10 7.99 -15.39
#